data_AF-A0A953URK9-F1
#
_entry.id   AF-A0A953URK9-F1
#
_cell.length_a   1.000
_cell.length_b   1.000
_cell.length_c   1.000
_cell.angle_alpha   90.00
_cell.angle_beta   90.00
_cell.angle_gamma   90.00
#
_symmetry.space_group_name_H-M   'P 1'
#
loop_
_entity.id
_entity.type
_entity.pdbx_description
1 polymer ?
#
loop_
_entity_poly.entity_id
_entity_poly.type
_entity_poly.pdbx_seq_one_letter_code
_entity_poly.pdbx_strand_id
1 'polypeptide(L)'
;MTLKPKTQDLAAEWREARLLHPLYSALGREFVIELPSCPDLESGMQDPPQESVEQARQWFLDMDQKIQVHQLRQFLQTTSLTSEEGLQTLLQHHLNRITRVDSDRDKIDFLLVQFFSHCAPSRLEDTDVDLGYVAQTLEPVLGDVDLTQPSWLEPIEDFIQSANGCRSLNELLTSGILEKGRKLKISAGEDYFEPIAMVTFTRFSFLMRRVFFRLMHQDLNTILDGLRELEARGVDTLDCRSAQFSADEPVSRLRMICQSWKVMFHAEYSSGSPLRMLVDLRNVVDAALSRTTRKPVKLPSEPASGRAKAAVATAQFAPSSSEVPEFDVTAAPEWEQDSSAPPHESGDDDKG
;
A
#
# COMPACT_ATOMS: atom_id res chain seq x y z
N MET A 1 -8.61 -20.59 -26.06
CA MET A 1 -7.48 -21.26 -26.72
C MET A 1 -6.99 -22.41 -25.84
N THR A 2 -6.93 -23.63 -26.35
CA THR A 2 -6.52 -24.82 -25.59
C THR A 2 -5.00 -24.84 -25.48
N LEU A 3 -4.46 -24.50 -24.30
CA LEU A 3 -3.04 -24.62 -24.00
C LEU A 3 -2.65 -26.10 -24.08
N LYS A 4 -1.88 -26.48 -25.10
CA LYS A 4 -1.22 -27.79 -25.16
C LYS A 4 -0.30 -27.91 -23.93
N PRO A 5 -0.25 -29.08 -23.26
CA PRO A 5 0.72 -29.29 -22.20
C PRO A 5 2.11 -29.27 -22.85
N LYS A 6 2.87 -28.19 -22.60
CA LYS A 6 4.31 -28.18 -22.87
C LYS A 6 4.89 -29.32 -22.03
N THR A 7 5.66 -30.20 -22.66
CA THR A 7 6.59 -31.08 -21.96
C THR A 7 7.40 -30.19 -21.03
N GLN A 8 7.09 -30.18 -19.73
CA GLN A 8 7.75 -29.32 -18.76
C GLN A 8 9.22 -29.72 -18.72
N ASP A 9 10.08 -28.74 -18.98
CA ASP A 9 11.50 -28.90 -18.73
C ASP A 9 11.68 -29.01 -17.21
N LEU A 10 11.87 -30.24 -16.73
CA LEU A 10 12.01 -30.55 -15.29
C LEU A 10 13.10 -29.70 -14.64
N ALA A 11 14.15 -29.33 -15.40
CA ALA A 11 15.23 -28.48 -14.90
C ALA A 11 14.79 -27.02 -14.71
N ALA A 12 13.90 -26.52 -15.58
CA ALA A 12 13.32 -25.18 -15.45
C ALA A 12 12.37 -25.13 -14.25
N GLU A 13 11.48 -26.12 -14.12
CA GLU A 13 10.53 -26.20 -13.00
C GLU A 13 11.25 -26.31 -11.65
N TRP A 14 12.32 -27.09 -11.58
CA TRP A 14 13.12 -27.17 -10.35
C TRP A 14 13.82 -25.86 -10.01
N ARG A 15 14.30 -25.13 -11.02
CA ARG A 15 14.93 -23.82 -10.80
C ARG A 15 13.93 -22.81 -10.23
N GLU A 16 12.71 -22.79 -10.78
CA GLU A 16 11.61 -21.97 -10.26
C GLU A 16 11.28 -22.37 -8.81
N ALA A 17 11.12 -23.67 -8.54
CA ALA A 17 10.86 -24.20 -7.21
C ALA A 17 11.92 -23.76 -6.18
N ARG A 18 13.20 -23.80 -6.55
CA ARG A 18 14.31 -23.36 -5.69
C ARG A 18 14.31 -21.85 -5.43
N LEU A 19 13.90 -21.04 -6.41
CA LEU A 19 13.80 -19.60 -6.23
C LEU A 19 12.62 -19.22 -5.32
N LEU A 20 11.50 -19.93 -5.44
CA LEU A 20 10.29 -19.67 -4.67
C LEU A 20 10.33 -20.24 -3.25
N HIS A 21 11.01 -21.36 -3.03
CA HIS A 21 11.00 -22.06 -1.76
C HIS A 21 11.39 -21.19 -0.54
N PRO A 22 12.43 -20.33 -0.59
CA PRO A 22 12.75 -19.43 0.52
C PRO A 22 11.62 -18.44 0.85
N LEU A 23 10.95 -17.90 -0.18
CA LEU A 23 9.82 -16.98 -0.02
C LEU A 23 8.63 -17.68 0.64
N TYR A 24 8.23 -18.84 0.13
CA TYR A 24 7.12 -19.62 0.69
C TYR A 24 7.44 -20.13 2.10
N SER A 25 8.67 -20.56 2.36
CA SER A 25 9.09 -21.00 3.69
C SER A 25 9.06 -19.86 4.72
N ALA A 26 9.49 -18.66 4.34
CA ALA A 26 9.40 -17.49 5.19
C ALA A 26 7.94 -17.09 5.45
N LEU A 27 7.11 -17.07 4.41
CA LEU A 27 5.67 -16.81 4.50
C LEU A 27 4.96 -17.83 5.42
N GLY A 28 5.26 -19.11 5.27
CA GLY A 28 4.71 -20.18 6.11
C GLY A 28 5.09 -20.02 7.57
N ARG A 29 6.32 -19.61 7.87
CA ARG A 29 6.77 -19.32 9.25
C ARG A 29 6.08 -18.09 9.84
N GLU A 30 5.94 -17.01 9.07
CA GLU A 30 5.33 -15.76 9.55
C GLU A 30 3.86 -15.95 9.92
N PHE A 31 3.13 -16.75 9.14
CA PHE A 31 1.69 -16.99 9.36
C PHE A 31 1.37 -18.34 10.00
N VAL A 32 2.38 -19.06 10.49
CA VAL A 32 2.23 -20.36 11.18
C VAL A 32 1.41 -21.37 10.35
N ILE A 33 1.75 -21.50 9.07
CA ILE A 33 1.10 -22.43 8.15
C ILE A 33 1.80 -23.80 8.28
N GLU A 34 1.11 -24.79 8.85
CA GLU A 34 1.65 -26.15 9.00
C GLU A 34 1.83 -26.83 7.65
N LEU A 35 3.06 -27.24 7.33
CA LEU A 35 3.41 -27.91 6.09
C LEU A 35 4.39 -29.05 6.33
N PRO A 36 4.31 -30.12 5.51
CA PRO A 36 5.37 -31.11 5.46
C PRO A 36 6.67 -30.45 4.97
N SER A 37 7.81 -30.84 5.54
CA SER A 37 9.13 -30.48 5.01
C SER A 37 9.30 -31.00 3.59
N CYS A 38 10.05 -30.26 2.78
CA CYS A 38 10.49 -30.70 1.44
C CYS A 38 12.02 -30.85 1.47
N PRO A 39 12.54 -32.02 1.87
CA PRO A 39 13.97 -32.20 2.16
C PRO A 39 14.87 -31.86 0.97
N ASP A 40 14.42 -32.16 -0.25
CA ASP A 40 15.21 -31.93 -1.46
C ASP A 40 15.34 -30.44 -1.79
N LEU A 41 14.29 -29.64 -1.57
CA LEU A 41 14.35 -28.18 -1.69
C LEU A 41 15.18 -27.54 -0.56
N GLU A 42 15.09 -28.08 0.65
CA GLU A 42 15.88 -27.62 1.81
C GLU A 42 17.39 -27.91 1.64
N SER A 43 17.73 -29.06 1.04
CA SER A 43 19.11 -29.47 0.76
C SER A 43 19.78 -28.70 -0.39
N GLY A 44 19.01 -27.97 -1.20
CA GLY A 44 19.52 -27.21 -2.34
C GLY A 44 20.02 -28.08 -3.51
N MET A 45 19.45 -29.28 -3.68
CA MET A 45 19.85 -30.23 -4.73
C MET A 45 19.86 -29.57 -6.13
N GLN A 46 20.88 -29.86 -6.94
CA GLN A 46 21.04 -29.21 -8.25
C GLN A 46 20.34 -29.98 -9.38
N ASP A 47 20.43 -31.32 -9.36
CA ASP A 47 19.81 -32.22 -10.34
C ASP A 47 18.81 -33.14 -9.63
N PRO A 48 17.52 -32.77 -9.55
CA PRO A 48 16.52 -33.55 -8.84
C PRO A 48 16.09 -34.77 -9.68
N PRO A 49 15.74 -35.90 -9.03
CA PRO A 49 14.93 -36.91 -9.69
C PRO A 49 13.52 -36.37 -9.96
N GLN A 50 12.81 -36.97 -10.92
CA GLN A 50 11.43 -36.58 -11.27
C GLN A 50 10.50 -36.59 -10.05
N GLU A 51 10.68 -37.54 -9.13
CA GLU A 51 9.90 -37.65 -7.89
C GLU A 51 10.04 -36.41 -7.01
N SER A 52 11.24 -35.85 -6.87
CA SER A 52 11.47 -34.63 -6.08
C SER A 52 10.79 -33.42 -6.71
N VAL A 53 10.78 -33.32 -8.05
CA VAL A 53 10.07 -32.25 -8.77
C VAL A 53 8.56 -32.38 -8.55
N GLU A 54 8.02 -33.60 -8.62
CA GLU A 54 6.60 -33.87 -8.35
C GLU A 54 6.23 -33.57 -6.88
N GLN A 55 7.09 -33.92 -5.93
CA GLN A 55 6.91 -33.60 -4.52
C GLN A 55 6.93 -32.08 -4.27
N ALA A 56 7.88 -31.37 -4.88
CA ALA A 56 7.93 -29.91 -4.81
C ALA A 56 6.67 -29.27 -5.40
N ARG A 57 6.20 -29.77 -6.56
CA ARG A 57 4.95 -29.29 -7.17
C ARG A 57 3.76 -29.48 -6.23
N GLN A 58 3.62 -30.65 -5.62
CA GLN A 58 2.54 -30.89 -4.67
C GLN A 58 2.66 -29.98 -3.43
N TRP A 59 3.88 -29.77 -2.94
CA TRP A 59 4.15 -28.87 -1.82
C TRP A 59 3.70 -27.44 -2.11
N PHE A 60 4.02 -26.90 -3.30
CA PHE A 60 3.56 -25.56 -3.70
C PHE A 60 2.04 -25.49 -3.88
N LEU A 61 1.41 -26.53 -4.43
CA LEU A 61 -0.05 -26.59 -4.56
C LEU A 61 -0.75 -26.56 -3.20
N ASP A 62 -0.25 -27.33 -2.23
CA ASP A 62 -0.78 -27.36 -0.87
C ASP A 62 -0.59 -26.02 -0.15
N MET A 63 0.57 -25.39 -0.39
CA MET A 63 0.87 -24.05 0.10
C MET A 63 -0.10 -23.01 -0.45
N ASP A 64 -0.28 -23.00 -1.76
CA ASP A 64 -1.15 -22.06 -2.46
C ASP A 64 -2.61 -22.16 -2.00
N GLN A 65 -3.08 -23.34 -1.63
CA GLN A 65 -4.42 -23.50 -1.09
C GLN A 65 -4.58 -22.89 0.30
N LYS A 66 -3.53 -22.91 1.13
CA LYS A 66 -3.55 -22.41 2.50
C LYS A 66 -3.32 -20.90 2.58
N ILE A 67 -2.44 -20.37 1.73
CA ILE A 67 -2.09 -18.94 1.72
C ILE A 67 -3.28 -18.11 1.25
N GLN A 68 -3.68 -17.14 2.06
CA GLN A 68 -4.69 -16.15 1.70
C GLN A 68 -4.04 -14.91 1.07
N VAL A 69 -4.76 -14.21 0.19
CA VAL A 69 -4.25 -13.00 -0.49
C VAL A 69 -3.79 -11.91 0.47
N HIS A 70 -4.43 -11.76 1.64
CA HIS A 70 -4.04 -10.76 2.63
C HIS A 70 -2.71 -11.10 3.32
N GLN A 71 -2.42 -12.38 3.54
CA GLN A 71 -1.14 -12.84 4.09
C GLN A 71 -0.02 -12.59 3.08
N LEU A 72 -0.26 -12.93 1.81
CA LEU A 72 0.68 -12.67 0.72
C LEU A 72 0.97 -11.16 0.59
N ARG A 73 -0.07 -10.33 0.72
CA ARG A 73 0.07 -8.86 0.72
C ARG A 73 0.92 -8.36 1.87
N GLN A 74 0.60 -8.76 3.09
CA GLN A 74 1.32 -8.33 4.28
C GLN A 74 2.81 -8.76 4.21
N PHE A 75 3.07 -10.00 3.79
CA PHE A 75 4.41 -10.52 3.63
C PHE A 75 5.23 -9.73 2.59
N LEU A 76 4.71 -9.60 1.36
CA LEU A 76 5.44 -8.95 0.27
C LEU A 76 5.64 -7.44 0.47
N GLN A 77 4.90 -6.82 1.38
CA GLN A 77 5.07 -5.42 1.74
C GLN A 77 6.09 -5.19 2.86
N THR A 78 6.45 -6.22 3.62
CA THR A 78 7.31 -6.11 4.82
C THR A 78 8.63 -6.88 4.69
N THR A 79 8.68 -7.86 3.80
CA THR A 79 9.86 -8.70 3.60
C THR A 79 10.94 -7.99 2.78
N SER A 80 12.21 -8.24 3.13
CA SER A 80 13.37 -7.89 2.31
C SER A 80 13.84 -9.02 1.41
N LEU A 81 13.14 -10.17 1.42
CA LEU A 81 13.55 -11.38 0.70
C LEU A 81 13.16 -11.37 -0.77
N THR A 82 12.32 -10.43 -1.20
CA THR A 82 11.78 -10.40 -2.57
C THR A 82 12.68 -9.59 -3.49
N SER A 83 13.26 -10.27 -4.48
CA SER A 83 13.87 -9.64 -5.66
C SER A 83 12.86 -9.50 -6.80
N GLU A 84 13.18 -8.70 -7.81
CA GLU A 84 12.39 -8.60 -9.05
C GLU A 84 12.19 -9.98 -9.70
N GLU A 85 13.27 -10.76 -9.84
CA GLU A 85 13.23 -12.13 -10.40
C GLU A 85 12.34 -13.05 -9.56
N GLY A 86 12.39 -12.94 -8.23
CA GLY A 86 11.55 -13.72 -7.32
C GLY A 86 10.07 -13.37 -7.47
N LEU A 87 9.75 -12.08 -7.60
CA LEU A 87 8.38 -11.61 -7.79
C LEU A 87 7.83 -11.99 -9.17
N GLN A 88 8.66 -11.88 -10.21
CA GLN A 88 8.32 -12.33 -11.57
C GLN A 88 8.02 -13.84 -11.58
N THR A 89 8.90 -14.65 -10.99
CA THR A 89 8.74 -16.11 -10.92
C THR A 89 7.50 -16.49 -10.11
N LEU A 90 7.22 -15.78 -9.02
CA LEU A 90 6.02 -16.00 -8.19
C LEU A 90 4.75 -15.72 -8.99
N LEU A 91 4.72 -14.61 -9.74
CA LEU A 91 3.60 -14.26 -10.60
C LEU A 91 3.41 -15.28 -11.73
N GLN A 92 4.49 -15.69 -12.41
CA GLN A 92 4.45 -16.72 -13.45
C GLN A 92 3.95 -18.07 -12.92
N HIS A 93 4.38 -18.48 -11.73
CA HIS A 93 3.89 -19.68 -11.05
C HIS A 93 2.37 -19.65 -10.88
N HIS A 94 1.81 -18.54 -10.38
CA HIS A 94 0.36 -18.40 -10.25
C HIS A 94 -0.38 -18.33 -11.60
N LEU A 95 0.19 -17.65 -12.60
CA LEU A 95 -0.40 -17.54 -13.95
C LEU A 95 -0.45 -18.90 -14.68
N ASN A 96 0.54 -19.76 -14.47
CA ASN A 96 0.66 -21.07 -15.12
C ASN A 96 -0.27 -22.15 -14.55
N ARG A 97 -1.07 -21.83 -13.52
CA ARG A 97 -2.01 -22.78 -12.93
C ARG A 97 -3.12 -23.15 -13.92
N ILE A 98 -3.32 -24.46 -14.10
CA ILE A 98 -4.29 -25.06 -15.02
C ILE A 98 -5.72 -24.83 -14.52
N THR A 99 -5.94 -24.97 -13.22
CA THR A 99 -7.23 -24.73 -12.56
C THR A 99 -7.17 -23.44 -11.76
N ARG A 100 -7.98 -22.46 -12.16
CA ARG A 100 -8.05 -21.15 -11.52
C ARG A 100 -9.34 -21.05 -10.71
N VAL A 101 -9.24 -20.63 -9.46
CA VAL A 101 -10.38 -20.30 -8.60
C VAL A 101 -10.42 -18.80 -8.32
N ASP A 102 -11.52 -18.30 -7.74
CA ASP A 102 -11.64 -16.88 -7.36
C ASP A 102 -10.49 -16.38 -6.48
N SER A 103 -9.96 -17.24 -5.59
CA SER A 103 -8.80 -16.89 -4.78
C SER A 103 -7.53 -16.69 -5.60
N ASP A 104 -7.38 -17.36 -6.74
CA ASP A 104 -6.22 -17.20 -7.63
C ASP A 104 -6.29 -15.86 -8.35
N ARG A 105 -7.48 -15.45 -8.79
CA ARG A 105 -7.72 -14.11 -9.34
C ARG A 105 -7.20 -13.03 -8.40
N ASP A 106 -7.61 -13.09 -7.14
CA ASP A 106 -7.25 -12.05 -6.17
C ASP A 106 -5.74 -12.03 -5.86
N LYS A 107 -5.07 -13.19 -5.88
CA LYS A 107 -3.60 -13.29 -5.76
C LYS A 107 -2.87 -12.73 -6.98
N ILE A 108 -3.30 -13.13 -8.18
CA ILE A 108 -2.73 -12.67 -9.45
C ILE A 108 -2.91 -11.15 -9.57
N ASP A 109 -4.10 -10.63 -9.28
CA ASP A 109 -4.38 -9.20 -9.27
C ASP A 109 -3.44 -8.43 -8.36
N PHE A 110 -3.24 -8.92 -7.13
CA PHE A 110 -2.29 -8.32 -6.21
C PHE A 110 -0.85 -8.39 -6.73
N LEU A 111 -0.41 -9.56 -7.22
CA LEU A 111 0.95 -9.78 -7.69
C LEU A 111 1.28 -8.95 -8.93
N LEU A 112 0.33 -8.79 -9.87
CA LEU A 112 0.50 -7.91 -11.03
C LEU A 112 0.73 -6.46 -10.61
N VAL A 113 -0.09 -5.96 -9.68
CA VAL A 113 0.06 -4.60 -9.14
C VAL A 113 1.36 -4.44 -8.37
N GLN A 114 1.75 -5.46 -7.59
CA GLN A 114 2.99 -5.43 -6.83
C GLN A 114 4.22 -5.47 -7.75
N PHE A 115 4.21 -6.31 -8.79
CA PHE A 115 5.27 -6.39 -9.78
C PHE A 115 5.37 -5.07 -10.57
N PHE A 116 4.26 -4.57 -11.09
CA PHE A 116 4.23 -3.27 -11.77
C PHE A 116 4.74 -2.15 -10.86
N SER A 117 4.32 -2.10 -9.60
CA SER A 117 4.77 -1.10 -8.63
C SER A 117 6.26 -1.21 -8.28
N HIS A 118 6.85 -2.40 -8.42
CA HIS A 118 8.29 -2.62 -8.18
C HIS A 118 9.13 -2.16 -9.37
N CYS A 119 8.64 -2.38 -10.59
CA CYS A 119 9.29 -1.93 -11.83
C CYS A 119 9.06 -0.45 -12.14
N ALA A 120 7.98 0.15 -11.62
CA ALA A 120 7.64 1.54 -11.87
C ALA A 120 8.66 2.51 -11.26
N PRO A 121 9.15 3.52 -12.01
CA PRO A 121 10.05 4.55 -11.48
C PRO A 121 9.42 5.34 -10.33
N SER A 122 10.23 5.76 -9.36
CA SER A 122 9.78 6.53 -8.19
C SER A 122 9.11 7.87 -8.54
N ARG A 123 9.40 8.42 -9.74
CA ARG A 123 8.88 9.72 -10.22
C ARG A 123 7.86 9.61 -11.34
N LEU A 124 7.23 8.44 -11.51
CA LEU A 124 6.21 8.23 -12.53
C LEU A 124 4.98 9.14 -12.26
N GLU A 125 4.53 9.93 -13.23
CA GLU A 125 3.30 10.72 -13.07
C GLU A 125 2.05 9.87 -13.32
N ASP A 126 0.91 10.22 -12.74
CA ASP A 126 -0.35 9.47 -12.92
C ASP A 126 -0.80 9.44 -14.39
N THR A 127 -0.52 10.52 -15.14
CA THR A 127 -0.87 10.67 -16.56
C THR A 127 -0.03 9.80 -17.48
N ASP A 128 1.16 9.40 -17.05
CA ASP A 128 2.08 8.57 -17.82
C ASP A 128 1.74 7.07 -17.70
N VAL A 129 0.85 6.72 -16.76
CA VAL A 129 0.38 5.34 -16.57
C VAL A 129 -0.75 5.05 -17.54
N ASP A 130 -0.44 4.92 -18.83
CA ASP A 130 -1.39 4.43 -19.83
C ASP A 130 -1.38 2.90 -19.96
N LEU A 131 -2.30 2.34 -20.76
CA LEU A 131 -2.39 0.88 -20.95
C LEU A 131 -1.15 0.30 -21.64
N GLY A 132 -0.54 1.04 -22.56
CA GLY A 132 0.65 0.59 -23.29
C GLY A 132 1.87 0.51 -22.37
N TYR A 133 2.05 1.50 -21.50
CA TYR A 133 3.11 1.50 -20.49
C TYR A 133 2.98 0.32 -19.51
N VAL A 134 1.76 0.05 -19.04
CA VAL A 134 1.51 -1.09 -18.15
C VAL A 134 1.74 -2.42 -18.88
N ALA A 135 1.25 -2.56 -20.11
CA ALA A 135 1.47 -3.77 -20.91
C ALA A 135 2.96 -4.03 -21.17
N GLN A 136 3.73 -3.01 -21.54
CA GLN A 136 5.17 -3.11 -21.76
C GLN A 136 5.90 -3.56 -20.48
N THR A 137 5.53 -3.00 -19.32
CA THR A 137 6.13 -3.38 -18.04
C THR A 137 5.79 -4.83 -17.66
N LEU A 138 4.60 -5.30 -18.04
CA LEU A 138 4.12 -6.66 -17.77
C LEU A 138 4.47 -7.68 -18.86
N GLU A 139 5.12 -7.27 -19.95
CA GLU A 139 5.54 -8.14 -21.06
C GLU A 139 6.33 -9.38 -20.58
N PRO A 140 7.25 -9.30 -19.59
CA PRO A 140 8.00 -10.47 -19.11
C PRO A 140 7.13 -11.59 -18.49
N VAL A 141 5.88 -11.30 -18.14
CA VAL A 141 4.96 -12.25 -17.50
C VAL A 141 3.71 -12.54 -18.34
N LEU A 142 3.19 -11.54 -19.05
CA LEU A 142 1.99 -11.69 -19.89
C LEU A 142 2.30 -11.94 -21.37
N GLY A 143 3.53 -11.69 -21.80
CA GLY A 143 3.91 -11.66 -23.22
C GLY A 143 3.34 -10.44 -23.95
N ASP A 144 3.28 -10.52 -25.27
CA ASP A 144 2.70 -9.48 -26.12
C ASP A 144 1.18 -9.41 -25.92
N VAL A 145 0.66 -8.20 -25.64
CA VAL A 145 -0.74 -7.96 -25.30
C VAL A 145 -1.38 -7.08 -26.36
N ASP A 146 -2.47 -7.58 -26.96
CA ASP A 146 -3.36 -6.76 -27.78
C ASP A 146 -4.08 -5.73 -26.90
N LEU A 147 -3.82 -4.44 -27.17
CA LEU A 147 -4.40 -3.31 -26.44
C LEU A 147 -5.83 -2.97 -26.87
N THR A 148 -6.43 -3.78 -27.74
CA THR A 148 -7.83 -3.64 -28.14
C THR A 148 -8.74 -4.00 -26.96
N GLN A 149 -9.23 -2.97 -26.27
CA GLN A 149 -10.02 -3.13 -25.06
C GLN A 149 -11.48 -3.53 -25.38
N PRO A 150 -12.00 -4.63 -24.79
CA PRO A 150 -13.42 -4.97 -24.82
C PRO A 150 -14.32 -3.89 -24.22
N SER A 151 -15.54 -3.75 -24.75
CA SER A 151 -16.50 -2.73 -24.29
C SER A 151 -16.89 -2.86 -22.82
N TRP A 152 -16.84 -4.05 -22.24
CA TRP A 152 -17.15 -4.27 -20.83
C TRP A 152 -16.10 -3.66 -19.88
N LEU A 153 -14.88 -3.37 -20.35
CA LEU A 153 -13.85 -2.69 -19.59
C LEU A 153 -13.94 -1.16 -19.70
N GLU A 154 -14.69 -0.60 -20.66
CA GLU A 154 -14.83 0.85 -20.85
C GLU A 154 -15.13 1.64 -19.55
N PRO A 155 -15.99 1.17 -18.63
CA PRO A 155 -16.31 1.92 -17.41
C PRO A 155 -15.12 2.18 -16.48
N ILE A 156 -14.01 1.45 -16.64
CA ILE A 156 -12.83 1.62 -15.78
C ILE A 156 -12.21 3.01 -15.93
N GLU A 157 -12.23 3.59 -17.13
CA GLU A 157 -11.65 4.92 -17.32
C GLU A 157 -12.45 5.98 -16.56
N ASP A 158 -13.78 5.90 -16.60
CA ASP A 158 -14.66 6.78 -15.82
C ASP A 158 -14.40 6.66 -14.32
N PHE A 159 -14.11 5.44 -13.84
CA PHE A 159 -13.76 5.20 -12.43
C PHE A 159 -12.44 5.86 -12.06
N ILE A 160 -11.42 5.75 -12.92
CA ILE A 160 -10.11 6.38 -12.72
C ILE A 160 -10.26 7.90 -12.71
N GLN A 161 -10.94 8.47 -13.70
CA GLN A 161 -11.17 9.90 -13.79
C GLN A 161 -11.94 10.43 -12.57
N SER A 162 -12.99 9.72 -12.14
CA SER A 162 -13.77 10.09 -10.96
C SER A 162 -12.94 10.06 -9.68
N ALA A 163 -12.10 9.04 -9.50
CA ALA A 163 -11.24 8.92 -8.32
C ALA A 163 -10.17 10.02 -8.28
N ASN A 164 -9.60 10.37 -9.44
CA ASN A 164 -8.65 11.48 -9.56
C ASN A 164 -9.29 12.83 -9.21
N GLY A 165 -10.59 12.99 -9.47
CA GLY A 165 -11.36 14.19 -9.11
C GLY A 165 -11.62 14.36 -7.61
N CYS A 166 -11.54 13.30 -6.81
CA CYS A 166 -11.80 13.36 -5.37
C CYS A 166 -10.77 14.25 -4.64
N ARG A 167 -11.25 14.98 -3.63
CA ARG A 167 -10.46 15.93 -2.82
C ARG A 167 -10.25 15.51 -1.37
N SER A 168 -10.93 14.45 -0.93
CA SER A 168 -10.77 13.85 0.41
C SER A 168 -10.97 12.34 0.34
N LEU A 169 -10.45 11.61 1.32
CA LEU A 169 -10.71 10.18 1.47
C LEU A 169 -12.21 9.91 1.68
N ASN A 170 -12.92 10.79 2.39
CA ASN A 170 -14.35 10.64 2.60
C ASN A 170 -15.12 10.62 1.27
N GLU A 171 -14.78 11.53 0.36
CA GLU A 171 -15.38 11.59 -0.98
C GLU A 171 -15.08 10.31 -1.77
N LEU A 172 -13.82 9.85 -1.77
CA LEU A 172 -13.43 8.61 -2.43
C LEU A 172 -14.21 7.41 -1.89
N LEU A 173 -14.28 7.25 -0.57
CA LEU A 173 -14.95 6.11 0.08
C LEU A 173 -16.48 6.14 -0.08
N THR A 174 -17.08 7.33 -0.12
CA THR A 174 -18.55 7.48 -0.28
C THR A 174 -19.00 7.45 -1.74
N SER A 175 -18.12 7.75 -2.70
CA SER A 175 -18.41 7.69 -4.15
C SER A 175 -18.75 6.28 -4.65
N GLY A 176 -18.33 5.24 -3.92
CA GLY A 176 -18.50 3.84 -4.28
C GLY A 176 -17.61 3.38 -5.46
N ILE A 177 -16.60 4.15 -5.85
CA ILE A 177 -15.75 3.84 -7.01
C ILE A 177 -14.98 2.53 -6.82
N LEU A 178 -14.44 2.29 -5.63
CA LEU A 178 -13.69 1.06 -5.31
C LEU A 178 -14.62 -0.16 -5.36
N GLU A 179 -15.85 -0.04 -4.86
CA GLU A 179 -16.87 -1.08 -4.89
C GLU A 179 -17.33 -1.36 -6.33
N LYS A 180 -17.47 -0.33 -7.17
CA LYS A 180 -17.80 -0.50 -8.59
C LYS A 180 -16.68 -1.22 -9.34
N GLY A 181 -15.43 -0.81 -9.15
CA GLY A 181 -14.27 -1.48 -9.73
C GLY A 181 -14.15 -2.94 -9.28
N ARG A 182 -14.37 -3.21 -7.98
CA ARG A 182 -14.41 -4.58 -7.44
C ARG A 182 -15.54 -5.41 -8.04
N LYS A 183 -16.75 -4.85 -8.16
CA LYS A 183 -17.89 -5.54 -8.78
C LYS A 183 -17.61 -5.88 -10.23
N LEU A 184 -17.04 -4.95 -11.00
CA LEU A 184 -16.70 -5.17 -12.40
C LEU A 184 -15.65 -6.30 -12.55
N LYS A 185 -14.62 -6.29 -11.69
CA LYS A 185 -13.61 -7.36 -11.65
C LYS A 185 -14.20 -8.73 -11.33
N ILE A 186 -15.11 -8.80 -10.36
CA ILE A 186 -15.80 -10.06 -10.00
C ILE A 186 -16.70 -10.53 -11.15
N SER A 187 -17.43 -9.61 -11.78
CA SER A 187 -18.33 -9.96 -12.90
C SER A 187 -17.61 -10.42 -14.15
N ALA A 188 -16.32 -10.10 -14.31
CA ALA A 188 -15.51 -10.59 -15.42
C ALA A 188 -15.32 -12.12 -15.38
N GLY A 189 -15.37 -12.75 -14.20
CA GLY A 189 -15.20 -14.21 -14.09
C GLY A 189 -13.91 -14.69 -14.75
N GLU A 190 -14.04 -15.58 -15.75
CA GLU A 190 -12.91 -16.09 -16.54
C GLU A 190 -12.30 -15.05 -17.49
N ASP A 191 -13.09 -14.07 -17.96
CA ASP A 191 -12.62 -13.02 -18.87
C ASP A 191 -11.58 -12.11 -18.19
N TYR A 192 -11.51 -12.11 -16.86
CA TYR A 192 -10.45 -11.43 -16.11
C TYR A 192 -9.05 -11.90 -16.55
N PHE A 193 -8.91 -13.19 -16.89
CA PHE A 193 -7.62 -13.77 -17.21
C PHE A 193 -7.16 -13.51 -18.64
N GLU A 194 -7.92 -12.76 -19.42
CA GLU A 194 -7.41 -12.20 -20.68
C GLU A 194 -6.29 -11.20 -20.38
N PRO A 195 -5.16 -11.22 -21.12
CA PRO A 195 -4.03 -10.33 -20.85
C PRO A 195 -4.42 -8.85 -20.80
N ILE A 196 -5.31 -8.40 -21.68
CA ILE A 196 -5.81 -7.02 -21.68
C ILE A 196 -6.58 -6.68 -20.41
N ALA A 197 -7.44 -7.57 -19.91
CA ALA A 197 -8.17 -7.35 -18.67
C ALA A 197 -7.21 -7.26 -17.46
N MET A 198 -6.20 -8.12 -17.39
CA MET A 198 -5.17 -8.08 -16.36
C MET A 198 -4.39 -6.75 -16.40
N VAL A 199 -3.99 -6.28 -17.59
CA VAL A 199 -3.34 -4.97 -17.77
C VAL A 199 -4.25 -3.84 -17.29
N THR A 200 -5.52 -3.82 -17.72
CA THR A 200 -6.47 -2.77 -17.35
C THR A 200 -6.75 -2.73 -15.84
N PHE A 201 -6.95 -3.88 -15.19
CA PHE A 201 -7.15 -3.94 -13.74
C PHE A 201 -5.88 -3.65 -12.94
N THR A 202 -4.70 -3.96 -13.49
CA THR A 202 -3.41 -3.57 -12.90
C THR A 202 -3.28 -2.05 -12.89
N ARG A 203 -3.53 -1.40 -14.04
CA ARG A 203 -3.55 0.06 -14.16
C ARG A 203 -4.53 0.69 -13.16
N PHE A 204 -5.77 0.21 -13.16
CA PHE A 204 -6.81 0.70 -12.24
C PHE A 204 -6.36 0.59 -10.79
N SER A 205 -5.94 -0.59 -10.35
CA SER A 205 -5.58 -0.85 -8.96
C SER A 205 -4.34 -0.07 -8.52
N PHE A 206 -3.37 0.09 -9.40
CA PHE A 206 -2.19 0.92 -9.15
C PHE A 206 -2.56 2.40 -8.97
N LEU A 207 -3.36 2.95 -9.88
CA LEU A 207 -3.82 4.34 -9.79
C LEU A 207 -4.72 4.57 -8.57
N MET A 208 -5.60 3.62 -8.22
CA MET A 208 -6.39 3.68 -6.99
C MET A 208 -5.50 3.74 -5.75
N ARG A 209 -4.40 2.97 -5.73
CA ARG A 209 -3.42 3.01 -4.64
C ARG A 209 -2.81 4.41 -4.51
N ARG A 210 -2.44 5.04 -5.62
CA ARG A 210 -1.85 6.39 -5.66
C ARG A 210 -2.83 7.47 -5.24
N VAL A 211 -4.06 7.46 -5.77
CA VAL A 211 -5.14 8.37 -5.38
C VAL A 211 -5.40 8.27 -3.88
N PHE A 212 -5.49 7.05 -3.36
CA PHE A 212 -5.70 6.81 -1.94
C PHE A 212 -4.59 7.44 -1.09
N PHE A 213 -3.32 7.21 -1.43
CA PHE A 213 -2.18 7.80 -0.70
C PHE A 213 -2.17 9.32 -0.76
N ARG A 214 -2.38 9.90 -1.95
CA ARG A 214 -2.49 11.34 -2.14
C ARG A 214 -3.54 11.95 -1.22
N LEU A 215 -4.74 11.38 -1.23
CA LEU A 215 -5.87 11.85 -0.43
C LEU A 215 -5.65 11.68 1.07
N MET A 216 -5.05 10.56 1.49
CA MET A 216 -4.70 10.33 2.88
C MET A 216 -3.70 11.38 3.40
N HIS A 217 -2.63 11.66 2.64
CA HIS A 217 -1.67 12.70 3.02
C HIS A 217 -2.30 14.09 3.02
N GLN A 218 -3.15 14.38 2.03
CA GLN A 218 -3.88 15.65 1.94
C GLN A 218 -4.80 15.85 3.15
N ASP A 219 -5.60 14.85 3.52
CA ASP A 219 -6.48 14.91 4.69
C ASP A 219 -5.70 15.07 5.97
N LEU A 220 -4.60 14.33 6.13
CA LEU A 220 -3.75 14.43 7.32
C LEU A 220 -3.12 15.82 7.46
N ASN A 221 -2.60 16.39 6.37
CA ASN A 221 -2.04 17.75 6.40
C ASN A 221 -3.13 18.78 6.71
N THR A 222 -4.32 18.63 6.12
CA THR A 222 -5.40 19.59 6.39
C THR A 222 -5.93 19.48 7.83
N ILE A 223 -5.98 18.28 8.42
CA ILE A 223 -6.28 18.10 9.84
C ILE A 223 -5.25 18.87 10.68
N LEU A 224 -3.96 18.69 10.40
CA LEU A 224 -2.89 19.36 11.14
C LEU A 224 -2.99 20.89 11.02
N ASP A 225 -3.27 21.41 9.83
CA ASP A 225 -3.46 22.85 9.61
C ASP A 225 -4.71 23.36 10.32
N GLY A 226 -5.82 22.62 10.26
CA GLY A 226 -7.05 22.97 10.95
C GLY A 226 -6.91 22.96 12.47
N LEU A 227 -6.16 22.02 13.03
CA LEU A 227 -5.85 21.99 14.46
C LEU A 227 -5.00 23.20 14.89
N ARG A 228 -4.01 23.60 14.10
CA ARG A 228 -3.22 24.83 14.36
C ARG A 228 -4.11 26.08 14.34
N GLU A 229 -5.03 26.15 13.37
CA GLU A 229 -5.95 27.27 13.26
C GLU A 229 -6.96 27.33 14.43
N LEU A 230 -7.45 26.19 14.89
CA LEU A 230 -8.32 26.10 16.08
C LEU A 230 -7.59 26.58 17.34
N GLU A 231 -6.35 26.14 17.54
CA GLU A 231 -5.49 26.59 18.64
C GLU A 231 -5.24 28.10 18.60
N ALA A 232 -4.94 28.66 17.41
CA ALA A 232 -4.80 30.10 17.22
C ALA A 232 -6.08 30.90 17.51
N ARG A 233 -7.25 30.25 17.42
CA ARG A 233 -8.56 30.83 17.76
C ARG A 233 -8.95 30.59 19.23
N GLY A 234 -8.06 30.01 20.05
CA GLY A 234 -8.28 29.74 21.47
C GLY A 234 -9.19 28.54 21.73
N VAL A 235 -9.25 27.58 20.81
CA VAL A 235 -9.94 26.30 21.02
C VAL A 235 -8.92 25.27 21.50
N ASP A 236 -9.00 24.89 22.77
CA ASP A 236 -8.05 23.97 23.41
C ASP A 236 -8.47 22.49 23.32
N THR A 237 -9.79 22.22 23.20
CA THR A 237 -10.37 20.88 23.21
C THR A 237 -11.44 20.70 22.12
N LEU A 238 -11.63 19.45 21.67
CA LEU A 238 -12.62 19.05 20.67
C LEU A 238 -13.38 17.79 21.11
N ASP A 239 -14.66 17.72 20.74
CA ASP A 239 -15.44 16.48 20.84
C ASP A 239 -15.14 15.59 19.65
N CYS A 240 -14.30 14.59 19.88
CA CYS A 240 -13.79 13.68 18.86
C CYS A 240 -14.35 12.25 19.01
N ARG A 241 -15.48 12.07 19.70
CA ARG A 241 -16.11 10.74 19.91
C ARG A 241 -16.45 10.02 18.61
N SER A 242 -16.82 10.76 17.56
CA SER A 242 -17.08 10.17 16.24
C SER A 242 -15.85 9.51 15.63
N ALA A 243 -14.65 9.97 16.01
CA ALA A 243 -13.36 9.41 15.60
C ALA A 243 -12.74 8.49 16.66
N GLN A 244 -13.54 7.98 17.60
CA GLN A 244 -13.11 7.07 18.69
C GLN A 244 -12.13 7.70 19.70
N PHE A 245 -12.16 9.02 19.87
CA PHE A 245 -11.42 9.74 20.90
C PHE A 245 -12.33 10.25 22.02
N SER A 246 -11.77 10.98 22.99
CA SER A 246 -12.53 11.61 24.06
C SER A 246 -13.49 12.69 23.55
N ALA A 247 -14.48 13.04 24.37
CA ALA A 247 -15.37 14.18 24.16
C ALA A 247 -14.69 15.54 24.42
N ASP A 248 -13.58 15.53 25.16
CA ASP A 248 -12.75 16.70 25.47
C ASP A 248 -11.30 16.40 25.10
N GLU A 249 -11.07 16.00 23.85
CA GLU A 249 -9.73 15.63 23.39
C GLU A 249 -8.88 16.89 23.18
N PRO A 250 -7.70 17.02 23.83
CA PRO A 250 -6.84 18.19 23.67
C PRO A 250 -6.31 18.32 22.24
N VAL A 251 -6.37 19.52 21.67
CA VAL A 251 -5.84 19.81 20.32
C VAL A 251 -4.35 19.46 20.21
N SER A 252 -3.57 19.71 21.26
CA SER A 252 -2.15 19.33 21.33
C SER A 252 -1.92 17.82 21.22
N ARG A 253 -2.78 17.01 21.84
CA ARG A 253 -2.74 15.54 21.79
C ARG A 253 -3.12 15.02 20.40
N LEU A 254 -4.16 15.58 19.79
CA LEU A 254 -4.55 15.25 18.40
C LEU A 254 -3.41 15.50 17.42
N ARG A 255 -2.66 16.61 17.55
CA ARG A 255 -1.49 16.88 16.71
C ARG A 255 -0.42 15.81 16.83
N MET A 256 -0.10 15.35 18.05
CA MET A 256 0.88 14.28 18.27
C MET A 256 0.42 12.96 17.62
N ILE A 257 -0.86 12.62 17.77
CA ILE A 257 -1.45 11.41 17.16
C ILE A 257 -1.35 11.49 15.63
N CYS A 258 -1.78 12.59 15.01
CA CYS A 258 -1.68 12.77 13.56
C CYS A 258 -0.23 12.74 13.04
N GLN A 259 0.74 13.19 13.83
CA GLN A 259 2.16 13.05 13.47
C GLN A 259 2.61 11.59 13.48
N SER A 260 2.18 10.79 14.46
CA SER A 260 2.49 9.35 14.49
C SER A 260 1.88 8.59 13.31
N TRP A 261 0.71 9.02 12.84
CA TRP A 261 0.03 8.43 11.68
C TRP A 261 0.77 8.65 10.37
N LYS A 262 1.59 9.73 10.24
CA LYS A 262 2.45 9.90 9.06
C LYS A 262 3.36 8.70 8.84
N VAL A 263 3.83 8.07 9.91
CA VAL A 263 4.72 6.91 9.84
C VAL A 263 3.93 5.60 9.73
N MET A 264 2.86 5.42 10.52
CA MET A 264 2.11 4.15 10.57
C MET A 264 1.44 3.76 9.24
N PHE A 265 0.91 4.72 8.48
CA PHE A 265 0.21 4.40 7.23
C PHE A 265 1.11 3.91 6.08
N HIS A 266 2.44 3.97 6.26
CA HIS A 266 3.38 3.35 5.33
C HIS A 266 3.57 1.84 5.63
N ALA A 267 3.35 1.41 6.87
CA ALA A 267 3.66 0.06 7.33
C ALA A 267 2.46 -0.89 7.31
N GLU A 268 1.23 -0.37 7.51
CA GLU A 268 0.05 -1.20 7.65
C GLU A 268 -0.96 -0.94 6.53
N TYR A 269 -0.87 -1.70 5.43
CA TYR A 269 -1.91 -1.73 4.39
C TYR A 269 -3.12 -2.59 4.78
N SER A 270 -3.36 -2.81 6.07
CA SER A 270 -4.36 -3.77 6.55
C SER A 270 -4.97 -3.37 7.88
N SER A 271 -5.82 -2.33 7.88
CA SER A 271 -7.08 -2.33 8.63
C SER A 271 -7.90 -1.08 8.31
N GLY A 272 -9.22 -1.21 8.15
CA GLY A 272 -10.11 -0.09 7.84
C GLY A 272 -10.36 0.86 9.02
N SER A 273 -9.96 0.49 10.24
CA SER A 273 -10.25 1.28 11.45
C SER A 273 -9.47 2.59 11.52
N PRO A 274 -8.13 2.63 11.32
CA PRO A 274 -7.38 3.89 11.33
C PRO A 274 -7.83 4.88 10.24
N LEU A 275 -8.25 4.36 9.07
CA LEU A 275 -8.75 5.19 7.97
C LEU A 275 -10.10 5.84 8.28
N ARG A 276 -11.01 5.07 8.90
CA ARG A 276 -12.27 5.61 9.38
C ARG A 276 -12.03 6.71 10.41
N MET A 277 -11.14 6.47 11.37
CA MET A 277 -10.76 7.48 12.37
C MET A 277 -10.21 8.75 11.73
N LEU A 278 -9.38 8.65 10.70
CA LEU A 278 -8.85 9.79 9.97
C LEU A 278 -9.97 10.63 9.31
N VAL A 279 -10.89 9.97 8.62
CA VAL A 279 -12.05 10.61 7.97
C VAL A 279 -12.96 11.27 9.00
N ASP A 280 -13.28 10.57 10.09
CA ASP A 280 -14.16 11.10 11.13
C ASP A 280 -13.50 12.27 11.87
N LEU A 281 -12.19 12.22 12.10
CA LEU A 281 -11.43 13.33 12.69
C LEU A 281 -11.41 14.55 11.76
N ARG A 282 -11.26 14.34 10.46
CA ARG A 282 -11.33 15.41 9.47
C ARG A 282 -12.67 16.15 9.54
N ASN A 283 -13.77 15.41 9.59
CA ASN A 283 -15.12 15.97 9.71
C ASN A 283 -15.30 16.78 11.00
N VAL A 284 -14.73 16.33 12.13
CA VAL A 284 -14.77 17.06 13.41
C VAL A 284 -14.04 18.39 13.32
N VAL A 285 -12.82 18.40 12.76
CA VAL A 285 -12.00 19.62 12.63
C VAL A 285 -12.68 20.64 11.71
N ASP A 286 -13.18 20.20 10.55
CA ASP A 286 -13.89 21.08 9.60
C ASP A 286 -15.16 21.68 10.23
N ALA A 287 -15.91 20.89 10.99
CA ALA A 287 -17.09 21.36 11.71
C ALA A 287 -16.74 22.39 12.80
N ALA A 288 -15.65 22.18 13.54
CA ALA A 288 -15.18 23.11 14.57
C ALA A 288 -14.69 24.44 13.97
N LEU A 289 -13.95 24.39 12.86
CA LEU A 289 -13.51 25.58 12.13
C LEU A 289 -14.68 26.41 11.61
N SER A 290 -15.71 25.74 11.08
CA SER A 290 -16.94 26.35 10.56
C SER A 290 -17.81 27.00 11.64
N ARG A 291 -17.80 26.47 12.87
CA ARG A 291 -18.49 27.08 14.01
C ARG A 291 -17.77 28.34 14.51
N THR A 292 -16.45 28.33 14.46
CA THR A 292 -15.62 29.42 15.00
C THR A 292 -15.58 30.63 14.06
N THR A 293 -15.72 30.44 12.75
CA THR A 293 -15.90 31.54 11.77
C THR A 293 -17.24 32.27 11.91
N ARG A 294 -18.25 31.64 12.52
CA ARG A 294 -19.61 32.18 12.65
C ARG A 294 -19.88 32.95 13.93
N LYS A 295 -18.92 33.14 14.85
CA LYS A 295 -19.14 34.07 15.97
C LYS A 295 -19.19 35.49 15.40
N PRO A 296 -20.37 36.17 15.37
CA PRO A 296 -20.39 37.58 15.03
C PRO A 296 -19.57 38.29 16.11
N VAL A 297 -18.63 39.12 15.68
CA VAL A 297 -17.98 40.09 16.55
C VAL A 297 -19.12 40.89 17.19
N LYS A 298 -19.41 40.65 18.46
CA LYS A 298 -20.14 41.60 19.29
C LYS A 298 -19.24 42.83 19.33
N LEU A 299 -19.54 43.80 18.46
CA LEU A 299 -18.96 45.13 18.51
C LEU A 299 -19.05 45.62 19.96
N PRO A 300 -17.91 45.91 20.62
CA PRO A 300 -17.93 46.60 21.88
C PRO A 300 -18.59 47.95 21.63
N SER A 301 -19.67 48.23 22.34
CA SER A 301 -20.22 49.58 22.44
C SER A 301 -19.10 50.52 22.89
N GLU A 302 -18.79 51.51 22.06
CA GLU A 302 -17.88 52.61 22.37
C GLU A 302 -18.20 53.22 23.75
N PRO A 303 -17.16 53.75 24.42
CA PRO A 303 -17.22 55.18 24.60
C PRO A 303 -15.96 55.90 24.08
N ALA A 304 -16.25 56.89 23.24
CA ALA A 304 -15.60 58.18 23.05
C ALA A 304 -14.11 58.38 23.42
N SER A 305 -13.37 58.77 22.38
CA SER A 305 -12.43 59.90 22.33
C SER A 305 -11.06 59.78 23.01
N GLY A 306 -10.01 59.80 22.18
CA GLY A 306 -8.63 60.00 22.61
C GLY A 306 -7.63 60.00 21.46
N ARG A 307 -7.52 61.13 20.77
CA ARG A 307 -6.68 61.40 19.59
C ARG A 307 -5.19 61.46 19.97
N ALA A 308 -4.31 60.69 19.31
CA ALA A 308 -2.88 61.00 19.22
C ALA A 308 -2.22 60.35 17.97
N LYS A 309 -1.23 61.06 17.43
CA LYS A 309 -0.63 60.93 16.08
C LYS A 309 0.52 59.93 16.01
N ALA A 310 0.62 59.29 14.83
CA ALA A 310 1.79 59.00 13.99
C ALA A 310 3.07 58.40 14.59
N ALA A 311 3.47 57.24 14.05
CA ALA A 311 4.82 56.99 13.54
C ALA A 311 4.78 55.88 12.47
N VAL A 312 5.34 56.19 11.30
CA VAL A 312 5.49 55.32 10.13
C VAL A 312 6.75 54.48 10.32
N ALA A 313 6.64 53.16 10.15
CA ALA A 313 7.78 52.26 9.94
C ALA A 313 7.41 51.24 8.87
N THR A 314 7.82 51.53 7.64
CA THR A 314 7.84 50.63 6.49
C THR A 314 8.95 49.60 6.68
N ALA A 315 8.58 48.32 6.87
CA ALA A 315 9.49 47.19 6.72
C ALA A 315 8.98 46.33 5.56
N GLN A 316 9.67 46.42 4.43
CA GLN A 316 9.53 45.52 3.28
C GLN A 316 10.05 44.14 3.68
N PHE A 317 9.18 43.12 3.66
CA PHE A 317 9.59 41.72 3.69
C PHE A 317 9.51 41.16 2.26
N ALA A 318 10.68 40.84 1.71
CA ALA A 318 10.80 40.09 0.47
C ALA A 318 10.49 38.60 0.75
N PRO A 319 9.77 37.90 -0.13
CA PRO A 319 9.60 36.46 -0.01
C PRO A 319 10.88 35.76 -0.49
N SER A 320 11.61 35.15 0.45
CA SER A 320 12.60 34.11 0.10
C SER A 320 11.86 32.89 -0.43
N SER A 321 12.11 32.58 -1.70
CA SER A 321 11.86 31.27 -2.30
C SER A 321 12.66 30.22 -1.52
N SER A 322 11.98 29.45 -0.66
CA SER A 322 12.54 28.21 -0.12
C SER A 322 12.17 27.09 -1.07
N GLU A 323 13.07 26.78 -1.99
CA GLU A 323 13.14 25.46 -2.61
C GLU A 323 13.27 24.42 -1.50
N VAL A 324 12.31 23.51 -1.42
CA VAL A 324 12.38 22.34 -0.55
C VAL A 324 13.10 21.25 -1.35
N PRO A 325 14.24 20.72 -0.88
CA PRO A 325 14.90 19.61 -1.54
C PRO A 325 14.02 18.37 -1.47
N GLU A 326 13.75 17.85 -2.66
CA GLU A 326 13.22 16.54 -2.97
C GLU A 326 14.04 15.45 -2.24
N PHE A 327 13.37 14.57 -1.49
CA PHE A 327 14.06 13.47 -0.80
C PHE A 327 13.88 12.16 -1.56
N ASP A 328 15.01 11.70 -2.09
CA ASP A 328 15.24 10.39 -2.68
C ASP A 328 15.06 9.30 -1.61
N VAL A 329 14.26 8.28 -1.90
CA VAL A 329 14.11 7.09 -1.05
C VAL A 329 14.67 5.90 -1.80
N THR A 330 16.00 5.81 -1.83
CA THR A 330 16.74 4.58 -2.17
C THR A 330 17.84 4.39 -1.13
N ALA A 331 17.47 3.86 0.03
CA ALA A 331 18.30 3.02 0.91
C ALA A 331 17.64 2.94 2.30
N ALA A 332 17.28 1.72 2.72
CA ALA A 332 17.12 1.45 4.14
C ALA A 332 18.50 1.54 4.81
N PRO A 333 18.64 2.09 6.03
CA PRO A 333 19.92 2.07 6.74
C PRO A 333 20.25 0.63 7.13
N GLU A 334 21.41 0.13 6.69
CA GLU A 334 22.05 -1.05 7.27
C GLU A 334 22.36 -0.76 8.74
N TRP A 335 21.73 -1.50 9.65
CA TRP A 335 22.09 -1.49 11.06
C TRP A 335 23.30 -2.41 11.24
N GLU A 336 24.49 -1.81 11.42
CA GLU A 336 25.69 -2.49 11.89
C GLU A 336 25.43 -3.09 13.28
N GLN A 337 25.61 -4.41 13.37
CA GLN A 337 25.37 -5.19 14.58
C GLN A 337 26.65 -5.20 15.42
N ASP A 338 26.81 -4.21 16.29
CA ASP A 338 27.96 -4.13 17.19
C ASP A 338 27.87 -5.24 18.26
N SER A 339 28.77 -6.22 18.12
CA SER A 339 28.87 -7.41 18.97
C SER A 339 29.78 -7.11 20.14
N SER A 340 29.20 -6.92 21.32
CA SER A 340 29.94 -6.90 22.59
C SER A 340 29.19 -7.71 23.65
N ALA A 341 29.40 -9.04 23.62
CA ALA A 341 29.04 -9.92 24.73
C ALA A 341 30.28 -10.12 25.64
N PRO A 342 30.16 -10.03 26.97
CA PRO A 342 31.23 -10.41 27.88
C PRO A 342 31.29 -11.94 28.06
N PRO A 343 32.46 -12.52 28.35
CA PRO A 343 32.64 -13.97 28.43
C PRO A 343 32.01 -14.54 29.70
N HIS A 344 31.26 -15.63 29.53
CA HIS A 344 30.71 -16.44 30.60
C HIS A 344 31.83 -17.35 31.16
N GLU A 345 32.27 -17.09 32.39
CA GLU A 345 33.09 -18.03 33.16
C GLU A 345 32.27 -19.29 33.45
N SER A 346 32.73 -20.44 32.94
CA SER A 346 32.28 -21.77 33.35
C SER A 346 33.18 -22.26 34.48
N GLY A 347 32.65 -22.24 35.71
CA GLY A 347 33.24 -22.97 36.82
C GLY A 347 33.05 -24.46 36.61
N ASP A 348 34.17 -25.17 36.44
CA ASP A 348 34.34 -26.54 36.89
C ASP A 348 34.13 -26.57 38.41
N ASP A 349 33.26 -27.46 38.90
CA ASP A 349 33.63 -28.33 40.01
C ASP A 349 32.60 -29.45 40.23
N ASP A 350 33.21 -30.62 40.44
CA ASP A 350 32.75 -31.72 41.29
C ASP A 350 31.96 -32.87 40.64
N LYS A 351 32.73 -33.86 40.15
CA LYS A 351 32.61 -35.28 40.53
C LYS A 351 33.92 -36.01 40.22
N GLY A 352 34.71 -36.33 41.26
CA GLY A 352 35.80 -37.30 41.19
C GLY A 352 36.94 -37.05 42.16
#